data_AF-A0A2E5WH11-F1
#
_entry.id   AF-A0A2E5WH11-F1
#
_cell.length_a   1.000
_cell.length_b   1.000
_cell.length_c   1.000
_cell.angle_alpha   90.00
_cell.angle_beta   90.00
_cell.angle_gamma   90.00
#
_symmetry.space_group_name_H-M   'P 1'
#
loop_
_entity.id
_entity.type
_entity.pdbx_description
1 polymer ?
#
loop_
_entity_poly.entity_id
_entity_poly.type
_entity_poly.pdbx_seq_one_letter_code
_entity_poly.pdbx_strand_id
1 'polypeptide(L)' 'MRVGDKVSENAVWNYPEPVEACPNIAKYVAFYWDRVDAWYEDGEQLLQQPTL' A
#
# COMPACT_ATOMS: atom_id res chain seq x y z
N MET A 1 -9.00 5.96 -1.64
CA MET A 1 -8.44 6.66 -0.45
C MET A 1 -8.68 8.16 -0.60
N ARG A 2 -9.04 8.86 0.48
CA ARG A 2 -9.21 10.32 0.47
C ARG A 2 -8.31 10.96 1.52
N VAL A 3 -7.61 12.03 1.13
CA VAL A 3 -6.78 12.85 2.02
C VAL A 3 -7.13 14.31 1.75
N GLY A 4 -7.77 14.97 2.71
CA GLY A 4 -8.38 16.28 2.48
C GLY A 4 -9.35 16.22 1.28
N ASP A 5 -9.09 17.06 0.28
CA ASP A 5 -9.90 17.14 -0.94
C ASP A 5 -9.44 16.20 -2.06
N LYS A 6 -8.27 15.57 -1.95
CA LYS A 6 -7.73 14.65 -2.97
C LYS A 6 -8.31 13.25 -2.79
N VAL A 7 -8.73 12.64 -3.89
CA VAL A 7 -9.17 11.24 -3.95
C VAL A 7 -8.23 10.46 -4.87
N SER A 8 -7.69 9.36 -4.34
CA SER A 8 -6.98 8.34 -5.13
C SER A 8 -7.88 7.11 -5.23
N GLU A 9 -8.42 6.87 -6.42
CA GLU A 9 -9.31 5.74 -6.71
C GLU A 9 -8.52 4.43 -6.76
N ASN A 10 -9.11 3.37 -6.20
CA ASN A 10 -8.52 2.03 -6.16
C ASN A 10 -7.05 2.01 -5.67
N ALA A 11 -6.72 2.88 -4.70
CA ALA A 11 -5.34 3.08 -4.24
C ALA A 11 -4.77 1.92 -3.42
N VAL A 12 -5.61 1.02 -2.94
CA VAL A 12 -5.23 -0.09 -2.07
C VAL A 12 -5.82 -1.40 -2.53
N TRP A 13 -5.17 -2.49 -2.13
CA TRP A 13 -5.66 -3.86 -2.25
C TRP A 13 -5.45 -4.61 -0.93
N ASN A 14 -6.19 -5.69 -0.71
CA ASN A 14 -6.05 -6.57 0.45
C ASN A 14 -6.39 -8.02 0.10
N TYR A 15 -6.14 -8.92 1.06
CA TYR A 15 -6.63 -10.29 1.04
C TYR A 15 -7.66 -10.47 2.17
N PRO A 16 -8.97 -10.25 1.90
CA PRO A 16 -10.02 -10.45 2.92
C PRO A 16 -10.05 -11.90 3.42
N GLU A 17 -9.78 -12.83 2.52
CA GLU A 17 -9.59 -14.25 2.77
C GLU A 17 -8.13 -14.59 2.40
N PRO A 18 -7.17 -14.52 3.35
CA PRO A 18 -5.77 -14.76 3.06
C PRO A 18 -5.48 -16.24 2.80
N VAL A 19 -4.39 -16.49 2.08
CA VAL A 19 -3.87 -17.86 1.89
C VAL A 19 -3.42 -18.45 3.23
N GLU A 20 -3.56 -19.78 3.38
CA GLU A 20 -3.23 -20.50 4.62
C GLU A 20 -1.79 -20.29 5.09
N ALA A 21 -0.86 -20.05 4.16
CA ALA A 21 0.55 -19.79 4.49
C ALA A 21 0.78 -18.42 5.15
N CYS A 22 -0.15 -17.47 4.99
CA CYS A 22 -0.01 -16.09 5.47
C CYS A 22 -1.31 -15.54 6.07
N PRO A 23 -1.90 -16.18 7.10
CA PRO A 23 -3.21 -15.79 7.63
C PRO A 23 -3.19 -14.41 8.30
N ASN A 24 -2.01 -13.97 8.74
CA ASN A 24 -1.85 -12.73 9.51
C ASN A 24 -2.11 -11.47 8.68
N ILE A 25 -2.15 -11.55 7.34
CA ILE A 25 -2.36 -10.37 6.48
C ILE A 25 -3.83 -9.98 6.29
N ALA A 26 -4.79 -10.76 6.82
CA ALA A 26 -6.23 -10.55 6.61
C ALA A 26 -6.73 -9.14 6.92
N LYS A 27 -6.10 -8.49 7.90
CA LYS A 27 -6.50 -7.17 8.42
C LYS A 27 -5.67 -6.02 7.87
N TYR A 28 -4.76 -6.31 6.93
CA TYR A 28 -3.86 -5.33 6.35
C TYR A 28 -4.28 -4.98 4.93
N VAL A 29 -3.86 -3.80 4.49
CA VAL A 29 -3.99 -3.32 3.12
C VAL A 29 -2.60 -2.97 2.60
N ALA A 30 -2.39 -3.06 1.31
CA ALA A 30 -1.20 -2.59 0.64
C ALA A 30 -1.59 -1.52 -0.39
N PHE A 31 -0.71 -0.55 -0.59
CA PHE A 31 -0.91 0.51 -1.58
C PHE A 31 -0.31 0.11 -2.92
N TYR A 32 -0.94 0.56 -4.00
CA TYR A 32 -0.29 0.58 -5.31
C TYR A 32 0.73 1.71 -5.37
N TRP A 33 1.94 1.39 -5.83
CA TRP A 33 3.06 2.34 -5.83
C TRP A 33 2.76 3.62 -6.62
N ASP A 34 2.09 3.49 -7.77
CA ASP A 34 1.69 4.57 -8.66
C ASP A 34 0.47 5.37 -8.16
N ARG A 35 -0.14 4.98 -7.04
CA ARG A 35 -1.36 5.60 -6.48
C ARG A 35 -1.11 6.44 -5.24
N VAL A 36 0.15 6.62 -4.86
CA VAL A 36 0.63 7.51 -3.81
C VAL A 36 1.73 8.41 -4.35
N ASP A 37 1.87 9.61 -3.79
CA ASP A 37 2.79 10.62 -4.32
C ASP A 37 4.26 10.38 -3.90
N ALA A 38 4.47 9.75 -2.75
CA ALA A 38 5.79 9.48 -2.18
C ALA A 38 5.75 8.31 -1.20
N TRP A 39 6.88 7.60 -1.10
CA TRP A 39 7.13 6.54 -0.12
C TRP A 39 8.31 6.95 0.75
N TYR A 40 8.22 6.76 2.06
CA TYR A 40 9.29 7.11 2.99
C TYR A 40 9.70 5.91 3.84
N GLU A 41 10.99 5.68 3.97
CA GLU A 41 11.61 4.70 4.88
C GLU A 41 12.74 5.39 5.66
N ASP A 42 12.72 5.27 6.99
CA ASP A 42 13.66 5.95 7.89
C ASP A 42 13.82 7.48 7.64
N GLY A 43 12.75 8.13 7.17
CA GLY A 43 12.74 9.55 6.83
C GLY A 43 13.27 9.90 5.44
N GLU A 44 13.77 8.93 4.67
CA GLU A 44 14.21 9.11 3.29
C GLU A 44 13.12 8.73 2.29
N GLN A 45 12.99 9.51 1.21
CA GLN A 45 12.02 9.21 0.15
C GLN A 45 12.56 8.13 -0.80
N LEU A 46 11.82 7.04 -0.94
CA LEU A 46 12.07 6.01 -1.95
C LEU A 46 11.52 6.47 -3.31
N LEU A 47 12.38 6.47 -4.33
CA LEU A 47 12.02 6.87 -5.70
C LEU A 47 11.54 5.70 -6.55
N GLN A 48 11.81 4.46 -6.13
CA GLN A 48 11.47 3.25 -6.84
C GLN A 48 10.94 2.21 -5.87
N GLN A 49 10.04 1.36 -6.35
CA GLN A 49 9.54 0.24 -5.57
C GLN A 49 10.70 -0.70 -5.22
N PRO A 50 10.76 -1.22 -3.98
CA PRO A 50 11.75 -2.23 -3.62
C PRO A 50 11.64 -3.44 -4.54
N THR A 51 12.76 -3.83 -5.16
CA THR A 51 12.90 -5.13 -5.81
C THR A 51 13.25 -6.16 -4.75
N LEU A 52 12.41 -7.19 -4.61
CA LEU A 52 12.67 -8.38 -3.80
C LEU A 52 13.83 -9.21 -4.37
#